data_AF-A0A2A2JUM6-F1
#
_entry.id   AF-A0A2A2JUM6-F1
#
_cell.length_a   1.000
_cell.length_b   1.000
_cell.length_c   1.000
_cell.angle_alpha   90.00
_cell.angle_beta   90.00
_cell.angle_gamma   90.00
#
_symmetry.space_group_name_H-M   'P 1'
#
loop_
_entity.id
_entity.type
_entity.pdbx_description
1 polymer ?
#
loop_
_entity_poly.entity_id
_entity_poly.type
_entity_poly.pdbx_seq_one_letter_code
_entity_poly.pdbx_strand_id
1 'polypeptide(L)'
;MRCLYLLLVVFAYVAYSHAAAPKPVQRDLTCEMCELAVQVAVPMLDQDTEDIKKAFDTECKKAFGKIPFGTTECRHFIDEKLDPIINELKNGTAPKDVCKKLDMC
;
A
#
# COMPACT_ATOMS: atom_id res chain seq x y z
N MET A 1 29.97 -6.38 -42.50
CA MET A 1 28.58 -6.87 -42.35
C MET A 1 28.34 -7.56 -41.00
N ARG A 2 29.15 -8.55 -40.57
CA ARG A 2 29.02 -9.20 -39.24
C ARG A 2 29.19 -8.25 -38.03
N CYS A 3 30.10 -7.27 -38.09
CA CYS A 3 30.25 -6.30 -36.99
C CYS A 3 29.03 -5.37 -36.82
N LEU A 4 28.41 -4.92 -37.92
CA LEU A 4 27.18 -4.11 -37.87
C LEU A 4 26.02 -4.88 -37.22
N TYR A 5 25.90 -6.18 -37.54
CA TYR A 5 24.88 -7.04 -36.94
C TYR A 5 25.08 -7.21 -35.42
N LEU A 6 26.32 -7.44 -34.98
CA LEU A 6 26.63 -7.55 -33.55
C LEU A 6 26.34 -6.25 -32.78
N LEU A 7 26.66 -5.09 -33.37
CA LEU A 7 26.35 -3.80 -32.76
C LEU A 7 24.85 -3.59 -32.60
N LEU A 8 24.03 -3.89 -33.62
CA LEU A 8 22.58 -3.77 -33.55
C LEU A 8 21.95 -4.67 -32.48
N VAL A 9 22.45 -5.91 -32.33
CA VAL A 9 21.99 -6.84 -31.30
C VAL A 9 22.34 -6.33 -29.89
N VAL A 10 23.53 -5.75 -29.71
CA VAL A 10 23.92 -5.13 -28.43
C VAL A 10 23.02 -3.93 -28.12
N PHE A 11 22.74 -3.06 -29.07
CA PHE A 11 21.83 -1.93 -28.86
C PHE A 11 20.40 -2.38 -28.50
N ALA A 12 19.88 -3.41 -29.18
CA ALA A 12 18.56 -3.97 -28.87
C ALA A 12 18.52 -4.63 -27.48
N TYR A 13 19.57 -5.36 -27.10
CA TYR A 13 19.67 -5.99 -25.78
C TYR A 13 19.79 -4.96 -24.65
N VAL A 14 20.59 -3.90 -24.87
CA VAL A 14 20.74 -2.79 -23.93
C VAL A 14 19.41 -2.03 -23.79
N ALA A 15 18.70 -1.76 -24.88
CA ALA A 15 17.39 -1.11 -24.84
C ALA A 15 16.34 -1.96 -24.08
N TYR A 16 16.32 -3.28 -24.31
CA TYR A 16 15.44 -4.20 -23.60
C TYR A 16 15.75 -4.23 -22.09
N SER A 17 17.02 -4.21 -21.72
CA SER A 17 17.47 -4.24 -20.33
C SER A 17 17.08 -2.98 -19.54
N HIS A 18 17.03 -1.81 -20.19
CA HIS A 18 16.60 -0.55 -19.56
C HIS A 18 15.07 -0.45 -19.39
N ALA A 19 14.28 -1.20 -20.18
CA ALA A 19 12.82 -1.19 -20.11
C ALA A 19 12.25 -2.07 -18.97
N ALA A 20 13.04 -2.99 -18.43
CA ALA A 20 12.56 -4.03 -17.51
C ALA A 20 12.93 -3.79 -16.02
N ALA A 21 13.55 -2.66 -15.68
CA ALA A 21 13.80 -2.34 -14.28
C ALA A 21 12.48 -1.97 -13.58
N PRO A 22 11.98 -2.75 -12.60
CA PRO A 22 10.91 -2.27 -11.74
C PRO A 22 11.40 -1.00 -11.06
N LYS A 23 10.69 0.11 -11.24
CA LYS A 23 10.98 1.34 -10.49
C LYS A 23 11.02 0.96 -9.01
N PRO A 24 12.01 1.42 -8.23
CA PRO A 24 11.95 1.25 -6.79
C PRO A 24 10.64 1.88 -6.34
N VAL A 25 9.70 1.06 -5.88
CA VAL A 25 8.43 1.54 -5.35
C VAL A 25 8.80 2.28 -4.08
N GLN A 26 8.90 3.61 -4.18
CA GLN A 26 8.73 4.44 -2.99
C GLN A 26 7.31 4.16 -2.54
N ARG A 27 7.15 3.25 -1.57
CA ARG A 27 5.84 2.96 -1.01
C ARG A 27 5.42 4.18 -0.24
N ASP A 28 4.28 4.75 -0.64
CA ASP A 28 3.66 5.85 0.07
C ASP A 28 3.23 5.35 1.45
N LEU A 29 3.56 6.10 2.51
CA LEU A 29 3.16 5.77 3.88
C LEU A 29 1.63 5.62 3.99
N THR A 30 0.88 6.41 3.24
CA THR A 30 -0.58 6.34 3.14
C THR A 30 -1.05 4.99 2.59
N CYS A 31 -0.36 4.49 1.55
CA CYS A 31 -0.64 3.19 0.96
C CYS A 31 -0.38 2.07 1.98
N GLU A 32 0.76 2.10 2.67
CA GLU A 32 1.12 1.09 3.68
C GLU A 32 0.15 1.08 4.86
N MET A 33 -0.28 2.25 5.33
CA MET A 33 -1.25 2.37 6.43
C MET A 33 -2.63 1.88 6.00
N CYS A 34 -3.04 2.12 4.74
CA CYS A 34 -4.26 1.54 4.20
C CYS A 34 -4.19 0.02 4.13
N GLU A 35 -3.10 -0.54 3.61
CA GLU A 35 -2.93 -1.99 3.52
C GLU A 35 -2.97 -2.65 4.91
N LEU A 36 -2.34 -2.01 5.91
CA LEU A 36 -2.42 -2.45 7.31
C LEU A 36 -3.85 -2.37 7.85
N ALA A 37 -4.57 -1.27 7.59
CA ALA A 37 -5.96 -1.11 7.99
C ALA A 37 -6.86 -2.20 7.41
N VAL A 38 -6.70 -2.51 6.12
CA VAL A 38 -7.43 -3.60 5.47
C VAL A 38 -7.12 -4.94 6.15
N GLN A 39 -5.84 -5.23 6.40
CA GLN A 39 -5.42 -6.48 7.05
C GLN A 39 -6.03 -6.64 8.46
N VAL A 40 -6.10 -5.55 9.23
CA VAL A 40 -6.70 -5.54 10.57
C VAL A 40 -8.23 -5.66 10.51
N ALA A 41 -8.87 -4.96 9.57
CA ALA A 41 -10.33 -4.88 9.50
C ALA A 41 -11.00 -6.17 8.98
N VAL A 42 -10.40 -6.84 7.99
CA VAL A 42 -10.98 -8.05 7.36
C VAL A 42 -11.45 -9.12 8.35
N PRO A 43 -10.65 -9.56 9.34
CA PRO A 43 -11.09 -10.56 10.31
C PRO A 43 -12.07 -10.02 11.38
N MET A 44 -12.33 -8.71 11.40
CA MET A 44 -13.11 -8.02 12.44
C MET A 44 -14.38 -7.36 11.88
N LEU A 45 -14.79 -7.65 10.63
CA LEU A 45 -15.91 -6.96 9.99
C LEU A 45 -17.27 -7.13 10.70
N ASP A 46 -17.44 -8.21 11.46
CA ASP A 46 -18.62 -8.47 12.30
C ASP A 46 -18.56 -7.76 13.67
N GLN A 47 -17.48 -7.04 13.97
CA GLN A 47 -17.30 -6.30 15.22
C GLN A 47 -17.64 -4.82 15.06
N ASP A 48 -17.71 -4.12 16.20
CA ASP A 48 -17.91 -2.68 16.24
C ASP A 48 -16.72 -1.95 15.59
N THR A 49 -17.04 -0.91 14.80
CA THR A 49 -16.03 -0.08 14.14
C THR A 49 -14.99 0.47 15.12
N GLU A 50 -15.40 0.81 16.34
CA GLU A 50 -14.50 1.32 17.38
C GLU A 50 -13.48 0.28 17.87
N ASP A 51 -13.82 -1.02 17.83
CA ASP A 51 -12.86 -2.07 18.17
C ASP A 51 -11.86 -2.30 17.03
N ILE A 52 -12.29 -2.16 15.79
CA ILE A 52 -11.39 -2.14 14.62
C ILE A 52 -10.43 -0.96 14.71
N LYS A 53 -10.91 0.25 15.10
CA LYS A 53 -10.07 1.44 15.31
C LYS A 53 -8.99 1.21 16.37
N LYS A 54 -9.34 0.60 17.50
CA LYS A 54 -8.36 0.26 18.56
C LYS A 54 -7.33 -0.78 18.11
N ALA A 55 -7.78 -1.80 17.38
CA ALA A 55 -6.90 -2.82 16.83
C ALA A 55 -5.92 -2.22 15.82
N PHE A 56 -6.41 -1.34 14.94
CA PHE A 56 -5.57 -0.62 14.00
C PHE A 56 -4.58 0.30 14.71
N ASP A 57 -5.01 1.10 15.70
CA ASP A 57 -4.12 1.97 16.48
C ASP A 57 -2.94 1.19 17.08
N THR A 58 -3.22 0.00 17.61
CA THR A 58 -2.22 -0.90 18.21
C THR A 58 -1.20 -1.38 17.17
N GLU A 59 -1.66 -1.95 16.06
CA GLU A 59 -0.76 -2.47 15.03
C GLU A 59 -0.04 -1.34 14.27
N CYS A 60 -0.70 -0.21 14.06
CA CYS A 60 -0.11 0.97 13.44
C CYS A 60 1.03 1.53 14.29
N LYS A 61 0.83 1.72 15.60
CA LYS A 61 1.90 2.19 16.51
C LYS A 61 3.06 1.19 16.58
N LYS A 62 2.78 -0.11 16.49
CA LYS A 62 3.81 -1.15 16.45
C LYS A 62 4.61 -1.12 15.15
N ALA A 63 3.96 -0.89 14.01
CA ALA A 63 4.60 -0.81 12.70
C ALA A 63 5.39 0.50 12.51
N PHE A 64 4.77 1.64 12.84
CA PHE A 64 5.27 2.97 12.46
C PHE A 64 5.71 3.82 13.67
N GLY A 65 5.56 3.36 14.90
CA GLY A 65 5.84 4.18 16.09
C GLY A 65 7.31 4.56 16.30
N LYS A 66 8.24 3.91 15.59
CA LYS A 66 9.66 4.28 15.56
C LYS A 66 9.99 5.37 14.55
N ILE A 67 9.06 5.69 13.65
CA ILE A 67 9.19 6.76 12.65
C ILE A 67 8.86 8.09 13.32
N PRO A 68 9.60 9.18 13.04
CA PRO A 68 9.22 10.52 13.49
C PRO A 68 7.75 10.81 13.18
N PHE A 69 7.00 11.23 14.18
CA PHE A 69 5.55 11.50 14.09
C PHE A 69 4.64 10.31 13.74
N GLY A 70 5.17 9.08 13.61
CA GLY A 70 4.37 7.92 13.17
C GLY A 70 3.20 7.58 14.10
N THR A 71 3.35 7.75 15.42
CA THR A 71 2.22 7.55 16.35
C THR A 71 1.14 8.61 16.22
N THR A 72 1.50 9.83 15.82
CA THR A 72 0.56 10.91 15.53
C THR A 72 -0.15 10.64 14.21
N GLU A 73 0.59 10.19 13.19
CA GLU A 73 0.02 9.78 11.90
C GLU A 73 -0.99 8.64 12.06
N CYS A 74 -0.71 7.64 12.90
CA CYS A 74 -1.67 6.58 13.21
C CYS A 74 -3.01 7.12 13.71
N ARG A 75 -3.00 8.15 14.57
CA ARG A 75 -4.23 8.76 15.08
C ARG A 75 -4.96 9.55 14.00
N HIS A 76 -4.23 10.36 13.23
CA HIS A 76 -4.81 11.07 12.09
C HIS A 76 -5.45 10.12 11.07
N PHE A 77 -4.79 8.99 10.80
CA PHE A 77 -5.32 7.99 9.87
C PHE A 77 -6.60 7.33 10.38
N ILE A 78 -6.73 7.08 11.68
CA ILE A 78 -7.97 6.61 12.30
C ILE A 78 -9.10 7.60 12.07
N ASP A 79 -8.84 8.88 12.36
CA ASP A 79 -9.85 9.93 12.32
C ASP A 79 -10.31 10.25 10.88
N GLU A 80 -9.39 10.18 9.91
CA GLU A 80 -9.67 10.65 8.55
C GLU A 80 -9.92 9.53 7.53
N LYS A 81 -9.31 8.35 7.69
CA LYS A 81 -9.16 7.36 6.61
C LYS A 81 -9.73 5.99 6.93
N LEU A 82 -9.83 5.62 8.21
CA LEU A 82 -10.16 4.25 8.58
C LEU A 82 -11.64 3.88 8.36
N ASP A 83 -12.57 4.82 8.58
CA ASP A 83 -14.01 4.58 8.36
C ASP A 83 -14.35 4.26 6.89
N PRO A 84 -13.86 5.02 5.88
CA PRO A 84 -14.02 4.65 4.46
C PRO A 84 -13.50 3.25 4.12
N ILE A 85 -12.36 2.84 4.67
CA ILE A 85 -11.77 1.50 4.44
C ILE A 85 -12.71 0.41 4.95
N ILE A 86 -13.21 0.57 6.18
CA ILE A 86 -14.15 -0.38 6.79
C ILE A 86 -15.46 -0.45 5.98
N ASN A 87 -15.97 0.70 5.52
CA ASN A 87 -17.19 0.76 4.72
C ASN A 87 -17.02 0.05 3.37
N GLU A 88 -15.88 0.22 2.70
CA GLU A 88 -15.60 -0.48 1.45
C GLU A 88 -15.57 -2.00 1.63
N LEU A 89 -14.94 -2.48 2.70
CA LEU A 89 -14.93 -3.90 3.04
C LEU A 89 -16.33 -4.44 3.37
N LYS A 90 -17.14 -3.71 4.15
CA LYS A 90 -18.53 -4.06 4.45
C LYS A 90 -19.42 -4.08 3.21
N ASN A 91 -19.12 -3.23 2.22
CA ASN A 91 -19.81 -3.18 0.93
C ASN A 91 -19.33 -4.25 -0.07
N GLY A 92 -18.41 -5.13 0.33
CA GLY A 92 -17.94 -6.24 -0.48
C GLY A 92 -16.82 -5.90 -1.47
N THR A 93 -16.19 -4.73 -1.35
CA THR A 93 -14.96 -4.44 -2.10
C THR A 93 -13.88 -5.43 -1.67
N ALA A 94 -13.24 -6.08 -2.65
CA ALA A 94 -12.21 -7.06 -2.37
C ALA A 94 -11.04 -6.41 -1.63
N PRO A 95 -10.48 -7.02 -0.57
CA PRO A 95 -9.44 -6.41 0.27
C PRO A 95 -8.27 -5.81 -0.50
N LYS A 96 -7.80 -6.52 -1.54
CA LYS A 96 -6.70 -6.09 -2.42
C LYS A 96 -6.97 -4.83 -3.26
N ASP A 97 -8.24 -4.47 -3.41
CA ASP A 97 -8.70 -3.38 -4.28
C ASP A 97 -9.13 -2.14 -3.48
N VAL A 98 -9.31 -2.26 -2.15
CA VAL A 98 -9.78 -1.16 -1.28
C VAL A 98 -8.87 0.05 -1.35
N CYS A 99 -7.57 -0.13 -1.13
CA CYS A 99 -6.64 1.00 -1.08
C CYS A 99 -6.48 1.71 -2.42
N LYS A 100 -6.61 0.98 -3.53
CA LYS A 100 -6.63 1.56 -4.87
C LYS A 100 -7.92 2.31 -5.16
N LYS A 101 -9.05 1.73 -4.75
CA LYS A 101 -10.38 2.34 -4.92
C LYS A 101 -10.50 3.66 -4.15
N LEU A 102 -9.79 3.79 -3.04
CA LEU A 102 -9.73 5.00 -2.21
C LEU A 102 -8.58 5.94 -2.58
N ASP A 103 -7.88 5.70 -3.70
CA ASP A 103 -6.74 6.49 -4.18
C ASP A 103 -5.61 6.66 -3.14
N MET A 104 -5.45 5.67 -2.25
CA MET A 104 -4.34 5.59 -1.28
C MET A 104 -3.14 4.82 -1.85
N CYS A 105 -3.40 4.03 -2.90
CA CYS A 105 -2.49 3.35 -3.80
C CYS A 105 -3.09 3.44 -5.22
#